data_AF-A0A7Y9S0T6-F1
#
_entry.id   AF-A0A7Y9S0T6-F1
#
_cell.length_a   1.000
_cell.length_b   1.000
_cell.length_c   1.000
_cell.angle_alpha   90.00
_cell.angle_beta   90.00
_cell.angle_gamma   90.00
#
_symmetry.space_group_name_H-M   'P 1'
#
loop_
_entity.id
_entity.type
_entity.pdbx_description
1 polymer ?
#
loop_
_entity_poly.entity_id
_entity_poly.type
_entity_poly.pdbx_seq_one_letter_code
_entity_poly.pdbx_strand_id
1 'polypeptide(L)'
;MQIKGVVMAKQRRSRTVLHDRASTDGELAASVLGRREELGLRQEELADLAGCSPRFIHAVENGKRSIQLDKLLDVLDALGLHLEIVDGAAAEIAAGSRLRQSLALGPAGSDD
;
A
#
# COMPACT_ATOMS: atom_id res chain seq x y z
N MET A 1 -1.03 16.51 54.93
CA MET A 1 -2.16 15.76 54.31
C MET A 1 -1.82 15.58 52.83
N GLN A 2 -1.38 14.39 52.42
CA GLN A 2 -1.10 14.07 51.02
C GLN A 2 -2.36 13.50 50.36
N ILE A 3 -2.66 13.91 49.12
CA ILE A 3 -3.51 13.12 48.23
C ILE A 3 -2.76 12.94 46.91
N LYS A 4 -2.54 11.67 46.60
CA LYS A 4 -1.84 11.11 45.44
C LYS A 4 -2.75 11.16 44.22
N GLY A 5 -2.18 11.29 43.03
CA GLY A 5 -2.95 11.14 41.79
C GLY A 5 -2.15 11.42 40.52
N VAL A 6 -1.06 10.68 40.32
CA VAL A 6 -0.38 10.59 39.02
C VAL A 6 -1.30 9.88 38.03
N VAL A 7 -1.67 10.55 36.94
CA VAL A 7 -1.68 9.89 35.63
C VAL A 7 -1.10 10.88 34.62
N MET A 8 0.16 10.63 34.27
CA MET A 8 0.87 11.25 33.16
C MET A 8 0.00 11.21 31.91
N ALA A 9 -0.19 12.36 31.26
CA ALA A 9 -0.67 12.41 29.89
C ALA A 9 0.29 11.55 29.05
N LYS A 10 -0.12 10.32 28.73
CA LYS A 10 0.64 9.41 27.89
C LYS A 10 0.57 10.00 26.49
N GLN A 11 1.55 10.85 26.20
CA GLN A 11 1.90 11.40 24.90
C GLN A 11 1.36 10.47 23.83
N ARG A 12 0.34 10.92 23.07
CA ARG A 12 -0.12 10.23 21.86
C ARG A 12 1.13 10.14 20.99
N ARG A 13 1.79 8.97 21.02
CA ARG A 13 3.06 8.75 20.35
C ARG A 13 2.87 9.20 18.92
N SER A 14 3.67 10.19 18.57
CA SER A 14 3.68 10.95 17.33
C SER A 14 3.35 10.06 16.13
N ARG A 15 2.17 10.29 15.53
CA ARG A 15 1.70 9.73 14.24
C ARG A 15 2.74 9.85 13.11
N THR A 16 3.67 10.78 13.28
CA THR A 16 4.75 11.13 12.34
C THR A 16 5.85 10.08 12.24
N VAL A 17 6.09 9.25 13.28
CA VAL A 17 7.28 8.36 13.31
C VAL A 17 7.02 6.97 12.69
N LEU A 18 5.75 6.60 12.45
CA LEU A 18 5.41 5.36 11.74
C LEU A 18 5.68 5.43 10.22
N HIS A 19 5.84 6.64 9.67
CA HIS A 19 6.02 6.87 8.24
C HIS A 19 7.48 6.74 7.78
N ASP A 20 8.45 6.61 8.69
CA ASP A 20 9.88 6.65 8.34
C ASP A 20 10.43 5.30 7.81
N ARG A 21 9.59 4.24 7.76
CA ARG A 21 9.92 2.95 7.13
C ARG A 21 8.72 2.29 6.43
N ALA A 22 7.75 3.07 5.97
CA ALA A 22 6.74 2.55 5.05
C ALA A 22 7.45 2.30 3.70
N SER A 23 8.00 1.09 3.55
CA SER A 23 8.24 0.52 2.23
C SER A 23 6.97 0.70 1.39
N THR A 24 7.10 0.90 0.09
CA THR A 24 6.02 1.03 -0.90
C THR A 24 4.81 0.10 -0.66
N ASP A 25 5.05 -1.09 -0.07
CA ASP A 25 4.04 -2.05 0.39
C ASP A 25 2.99 -1.48 1.38
N GLY A 26 3.30 -0.40 2.10
CA GLY A 26 2.46 0.17 3.15
C GLY A 26 1.52 1.29 2.70
N GLU A 27 1.77 1.92 1.55
CA GLU A 27 0.97 3.07 1.08
C GLU A 27 -0.47 2.65 0.78
N LEU A 28 -0.65 1.51 0.10
CA LEU A 28 -1.97 0.97 -0.19
C LEU A 28 -2.77 0.68 1.09
N ALA A 29 -2.13 0.04 2.08
CA ALA A 29 -2.76 -0.27 3.37
C ALA A 29 -3.17 1.01 4.11
N ALA A 30 -2.30 2.03 4.10
CA ALA A 30 -2.57 3.32 4.72
C ALA A 30 -3.72 4.08 4.02
N SER A 31 -3.77 4.05 2.68
CA SER A 31 -4.85 4.66 1.91
C SER A 31 -6.20 4.01 2.19
N VAL A 32 -6.26 2.66 2.24
CA VAL A 32 -7.48 1.91 2.56
C VAL A 32 -7.94 2.21 3.99
N LEU A 33 -7.03 2.10 4.97
CA LEU A 33 -7.34 2.38 6.38
C LEU A 33 -7.81 3.82 6.58
N GLY A 34 -7.06 4.79 6.04
CA GLY A 34 -7.37 6.20 6.16
C GLY A 34 -8.74 6.52 5.57
N ARG A 35 -9.03 6.02 4.36
CA ARG A 35 -10.33 6.25 3.73
C ARG A 35 -11.48 5.61 4.49
N ARG A 36 -11.30 4.39 5.03
CA ARG A 36 -12.32 3.73 5.86
C ARG A 36 -12.63 4.57 7.10
N GLU A 37 -11.61 5.08 7.78
CA GLU A 37 -11.77 5.92 8.98
C GLU A 37 -12.44 7.26 8.66
N GLU A 38 -12.11 7.90 7.53
CA GLU A 38 -12.78 9.11 7.05
C GLU A 38 -14.28 8.91 6.82
N LEU A 39 -14.67 7.73 6.32
CA LEU A 39 -16.07 7.36 6.09
C LEU A 39 -16.76 6.87 7.37
N GLY A 40 -16.05 6.75 8.49
CA GLY A 40 -16.60 6.32 9.78
C GLY A 40 -17.01 4.85 9.84
N LEU A 41 -16.50 4.01 8.93
CA LEU A 41 -16.87 2.61 8.82
C LEU A 41 -16.04 1.72 9.76
N ARG A 42 -16.67 0.73 10.39
CA ARG A 42 -15.98 -0.42 11.00
C ARG A 42 -15.44 -1.35 9.92
N GLN A 43 -14.44 -2.17 10.26
CA GLN A 43 -13.91 -3.18 9.32
C GLN A 43 -14.97 -4.18 8.86
N GLU A 44 -15.91 -4.54 9.74
CA GLU A 44 -17.04 -5.43 9.41
C GLU A 44 -17.98 -4.78 8.40
N GLU A 45 -18.29 -3.50 8.56
CA GLU A 45 -19.17 -2.77 7.63
C GLU A 45 -18.54 -2.65 6.24
N LEU A 46 -17.24 -2.37 6.17
CA LEU A 46 -16.52 -2.38 4.89
C LEU A 46 -16.49 -3.78 4.27
N ALA A 47 -16.28 -4.82 5.08
CA ALA A 47 -16.29 -6.20 4.59
C ALA A 47 -17.64 -6.57 3.96
N ASP A 48 -18.73 -6.18 4.61
CA ASP A 48 -20.10 -6.40 4.10
C ASP A 48 -20.34 -5.63 2.80
N LEU A 49 -19.96 -4.35 2.73
CA LEU A 49 -20.09 -3.52 1.53
C LEU A 49 -19.28 -4.08 0.34
N ALA A 50 -18.09 -4.60 0.61
CA ALA A 50 -17.19 -5.17 -0.40
C ALA A 50 -17.45 -6.66 -0.68
N GLY A 51 -18.43 -7.29 -0.05
CA GLY A 51 -18.74 -8.71 -0.24
C GLY A 51 -17.57 -9.64 0.09
N CYS A 52 -16.83 -9.35 1.17
CA CYS A 52 -15.68 -10.13 1.62
C CYS A 52 -15.70 -10.39 3.14
N SER A 53 -14.67 -11.05 3.67
CA SER A 53 -14.59 -11.34 5.11
C SER A 53 -13.93 -10.20 5.89
N PRO A 54 -14.30 -9.93 7.16
CA PRO A 54 -13.59 -8.96 8.01
C PRO A 54 -12.09 -9.28 8.15
N ARG A 55 -11.72 -10.57 8.12
CA ARG A 55 -10.32 -11.02 8.12
C ARG A 55 -9.56 -10.54 6.88
N PHE A 56 -10.23 -10.43 5.74
CA PHE A 56 -9.63 -9.88 4.52
C PHE A 56 -9.34 -8.39 4.68
N ILE A 57 -10.31 -7.61 5.17
CA ILE A 57 -10.10 -6.18 5.47
C ILE A 57 -8.93 -5.97 6.44
N HIS A 58 -8.91 -6.73 7.54
CA HIS A 58 -7.78 -6.70 8.48
C HIS A 58 -6.45 -7.02 7.78
N ALA A 59 -6.41 -8.01 6.87
CA ALA A 59 -5.18 -8.35 6.15
C ALA A 59 -4.72 -7.23 5.20
N VAL A 60 -5.65 -6.57 4.50
CA VAL A 60 -5.36 -5.43 3.62
C VAL A 60 -4.83 -4.25 4.42
N GLU A 61 -5.51 -3.85 5.50
CA GLU A 61 -5.12 -2.71 6.34
C GLU A 61 -3.81 -2.92 7.09
N ASN A 62 -3.37 -4.17 7.28
CA ASN A 62 -2.06 -4.51 7.83
C ASN A 62 -0.96 -4.73 6.77
N GLY A 63 -1.25 -4.48 5.49
CA GLY A 63 -0.27 -4.61 4.42
C GLY A 63 0.19 -6.04 4.16
N LYS A 64 -0.72 -7.02 4.21
CA LYS A 64 -0.38 -8.42 3.88
C LYS A 64 0.25 -8.47 2.49
N ARG A 65 1.48 -9.02 2.41
CA ARG A 65 2.29 -9.10 1.16
C ARG A 65 1.62 -9.76 -0.04
N SER A 66 0.57 -10.54 0.18
CA SER A 66 -0.18 -11.18 -0.89
C SER A 66 -1.67 -11.17 -0.55
N ILE A 67 -2.43 -10.55 -1.45
CA ILE A 67 -3.89 -10.44 -1.45
C ILE A 67 -4.40 -10.73 -2.85
N GLN A 68 -5.64 -11.19 -2.96
CA GLN A 68 -6.27 -11.38 -4.26
C GLN A 68 -6.69 -10.01 -4.81
N LEU A 69 -6.27 -9.70 -6.04
CA LEU A 69 -6.45 -8.37 -6.63
C LEU A 69 -7.93 -8.04 -6.87
N ASP A 70 -8.71 -9.00 -7.37
CA ASP A 70 -10.16 -8.87 -7.54
C ASP A 70 -10.85 -8.43 -6.25
N LYS A 71 -10.52 -9.07 -5.13
CA LYS A 71 -11.09 -8.71 -3.82
C LYS A 71 -10.59 -7.38 -3.29
N LEU A 72 -9.36 -7.00 -3.63
CA LEU A 72 -8.88 -5.65 -3.32
C LEU A 72 -9.66 -4.60 -4.12
N LEU A 73 -9.92 -4.83 -5.41
CA LEU A 73 -10.71 -3.92 -6.23
C LEU A 73 -12.12 -3.75 -5.70
N ASP A 74 -12.80 -4.84 -5.28
CA ASP A 74 -14.11 -4.77 -4.61
C ASP A 74 -14.08 -3.83 -3.37
N VAL A 75 -13.00 -3.89 -2.58
CA VAL A 75 -12.81 -3.04 -1.40
C VAL A 75 -12.54 -1.58 -1.78
N LEU A 76 -11.73 -1.34 -2.81
CA LEU A 76 -11.44 0.02 -3.29
C LEU A 76 -12.73 0.68 -3.82
N ASP A 77 -13.52 -0.04 -4.61
CA ASP A 77 -14.79 0.44 -5.14
C ASP A 77 -15.77 0.80 -4.01
N ALA A 78 -15.88 -0.04 -2.98
CA ALA A 78 -16.72 0.23 -1.80
C ALA A 78 -16.30 1.50 -1.03
N LEU A 79 -15.01 1.89 -1.11
CA LEU A 79 -14.46 3.10 -0.49
C LEU A 79 -14.48 4.33 -1.43
N GLY A 80 -14.91 4.16 -2.69
CA GLY A 80 -14.82 5.17 -3.74
C GLY A 80 -13.38 5.49 -4.16
N LEU A 81 -12.48 4.52 -4.03
CA LEU A 81 -11.08 4.60 -4.45
C LEU A 81 -10.89 3.87 -5.77
N HIS A 82 -9.84 4.23 -6.50
CA HIS A 82 -9.39 3.53 -7.70
C HIS A 82 -7.88 3.26 -7.61
N LEU A 83 -7.44 2.20 -8.28
CA LEU A 83 -6.02 1.88 -8.42
C LEU A 83 -5.48 2.48 -9.72
N GLU A 84 -4.35 3.16 -9.64
CA GLU A 84 -3.64 3.72 -10.81
C GLU A 84 -2.28 3.03 -10.98
N ILE A 85 -1.88 2.84 -12.24
CA ILE A 85 -0.55 2.35 -12.60
C ILE A 85 0.22 3.53 -13.19
N VAL A 86 1.33 3.88 -12.56
CA VAL A 86 2.22 4.96 -12.99
C VAL A 86 3.61 4.42 -13.28
N ASP A 87 4.36 5.10 -14.14
CA ASP A 87 5.76 4.76 -14.39
C ASP A 87 6.59 4.93 -13.12
N GLY A 88 7.38 3.91 -12.78
CA GLY A 88 8.32 3.99 -11.67
C GLY A 88 9.51 4.90 -11.98
N ALA A 89 10.08 5.56 -10.97
CA ALA A 89 11.22 6.47 -11.14
C ALA A 89 12.53 5.80 -11.61
N ALA A 90 12.55 4.47 -11.78
CA ALA A 90 13.72 3.74 -12.24
C ALA A 90 13.92 3.95 -13.76
N ALA A 91 14.90 4.79 -14.11
CA ALA A 91 15.31 5.07 -15.48
C ALA A 91 15.73 3.82 -16.28
N GLU A 92 16.12 2.74 -15.59
CA GLU A 92 16.31 1.41 -16.18
C GLU A 92 15.49 0.37 -15.42
N ILE A 93 14.48 -0.18 -16.09
CA ILE A 93 13.92 -1.46 -15.69
C ILE A 93 15.00 -2.50 -15.97
N ALA A 94 15.36 -3.36 -15.01
CA ALA A 94 16.34 -4.46 -15.20
C ALA A 94 15.97 -5.46 -16.34
N ALA A 95 14.77 -5.32 -16.92
CA ALA A 95 14.33 -5.98 -18.15
C ALA A 95 14.80 -5.22 -19.42
N GLY A 96 14.78 -3.89 -19.39
CA GLY A 96 15.22 -3.02 -20.49
C GLY A 96 16.73 -3.08 -20.74
N SER A 97 17.55 -3.21 -19.69
CA SER A 97 18.99 -3.43 -19.83
C SER A 97 19.31 -4.77 -20.50
N ARG A 98 18.55 -5.83 -20.20
CA ARG A 98 18.64 -7.14 -20.88
C ARG A 98 18.13 -7.12 -22.32
N LEU A 99 17.01 -6.44 -22.59
CA LEU A 99 16.48 -6.29 -23.95
C LEU A 99 17.39 -5.43 -24.84
N ARG A 100 17.94 -4.32 -24.32
CA ARG A 100 18.93 -3.51 -25.05
C ARG A 100 20.24 -4.26 -25.29
N GLN A 101 20.76 -5.00 -24.31
CA GLN A 101 21.94 -5.86 -24.52
C GLN A 101 21.67 -6.97 -25.55
N SER A 102 20.46 -7.52 -25.58
CA SER A 102 20.05 -8.51 -26.58
C SER A 102 19.90 -7.93 -27.99
N LEU A 103 19.56 -6.64 -28.13
CA LEU A 103 19.41 -5.95 -29.42
C LEU A 103 20.71 -5.31 -29.92
N ALA A 104 21.72 -5.16 -29.06
CA ALA A 104 23.02 -4.55 -29.38
C ALA A 104 24.04 -5.52 -30.03
N LEU A 105 23.62 -6.72 -30.45
CA LEU A 105 24.47 -7.69 -31.16
C LEU A 105 23.86 -8.03 -32.53
N GLY A 106 23.90 -7.08 -33.44
CA GLY A 106 24.06 -7.37 -34.87
C GLY A 106 25.43 -6.84 -35.27
N PRO A 107 26.32 -7.63 -35.90
CA PRO A 107 27.60 -7.11 -36.33
C PRO A 107 27.33 -5.95 -37.28
N ALA A 108 27.85 -4.77 -36.95
CA ALA A 108 28.05 -3.71 -37.91
C ALA A 108 28.73 -4.34 -39.11
N GLY A 109 28.09 -4.25 -40.28
CA GLY A 109 28.59 -4.83 -41.51
C GLY A 109 30.05 -4.46 -41.70
N SER A 110 30.91 -5.47 -41.67
CA SER A 110 32.23 -5.41 -42.26
C SER A 110 32.05 -5.68 -43.76
N ASP A 111 31.62 -4.66 -44.49
CA ASP A 111 31.78 -4.61 -45.94
C ASP A 111 32.91 -3.62 -46.23
N ASP A 112 34.12 -4.15 -46.28
CA ASP A 112 35.25 -3.62 -47.07
C ASP A 112 36.12 -4.81 -47.53
#